data_AF-A0A413VYF6-F1
#
_entry.id   AF-A0A413VYF6-F1
#
_cell.length_a   1.000
_cell.length_b   1.000
_cell.length_c   1.000
_cell.angle_alpha   90.00
_cell.angle_beta   90.00
_cell.angle_gamma   90.00
#
_symmetry.space_group_name_H-M   'P 1'
#
loop_
_entity.id
_entity.type
_entity.pdbx_description
1 polymer ?
#
loop_
_entity_poly.entity_id
_entity_poly.type
_entity_poly.pdbx_seq_one_letter_code
_entity_poly.pdbx_strand_id
1 'polypeptide(L)' 'MKNRITRDDYIKANRKASREAEIEKYSHPICYKRVHQSKKVYNRKKMKAGDKALPFFIQFA' A
#
# COMPACT_ATOMS: atom_id res chain seq x y z
N MET A 1 26.43 5.78 34.02
CA MET A 1 25.14 6.49 34.01
C MET A 1 24.29 5.91 32.88
N LYS A 2 23.38 4.97 33.18
CA LYS A 2 22.62 4.22 32.17
C LYS A 2 21.17 4.68 31.99
N ASN A 3 20.79 5.84 32.56
CA ASN A 3 19.39 6.29 32.65
C ASN A 3 19.19 7.74 32.14
N ARG A 4 20.06 8.26 31.27
CA ARG A 4 19.83 9.56 30.64
C ARG A 4 19.15 9.38 29.30
N ILE A 5 17.95 9.95 29.17
CA ILE A 5 17.25 10.04 27.90
C ILE A 5 18.10 10.91 26.97
N THR A 6 18.56 10.31 25.89
CA THR A 6 19.32 11.02 24.86
C THR A 6 18.39 11.66 23.85
N ARG A 7 18.92 12.60 23.05
CA ARG A 7 18.18 13.17 21.91
C ARG A 7 17.72 12.07 20.94
N ASP A 8 18.52 11.04 20.76
CA ASP A 8 18.19 9.92 19.87
C ASP A 8 17.02 9.10 20.39
N ASP A 9 16.91 8.93 21.72
CA ASP A 9 15.77 8.26 22.34
C ASP A 9 14.48 9.05 22.12
N TYR A 10 14.54 10.38 22.25
CA TYR A 10 13.41 11.26 21.93
C TYR A 10 12.98 11.12 20.46
N ILE A 11 13.93 11.10 19.53
CA ILE A 11 13.64 10.94 18.10
C ILE A 11 13.00 9.58 17.82
N LYS A 12 13.52 8.50 18.42
CA LYS A 12 12.97 7.14 18.27
C LYS A 12 11.56 7.05 18.83
N ALA A 13 11.30 7.63 20.01
CA ALA A 13 9.98 7.67 20.62
C ALA A 13 8.96 8.39 19.72
N ASN A 14 9.34 9.55 19.17
CA ASN A 14 8.47 10.29 18.24
C ASN A 14 8.17 9.49 16.96
N ARG A 15 9.19 8.85 16.36
CA ARG A 15 8.98 7.99 15.18
C ARG A 15 8.01 6.83 15.47
N LYS A 16 8.12 6.22 16.65
CA LYS A 16 7.22 5.14 17.09
C LYS A 16 5.80 5.67 17.28
N ALA A 17 5.63 6.78 17.99
CA ALA A 17 4.33 7.42 18.22
C ALA A 17 3.64 7.80 16.90
N SER A 18 4.36 8.39 15.94
CA SER A 18 3.79 8.69 14.61
C SER A 18 3.32 7.43 13.88
N ARG A 19 4.07 6.33 13.98
CA ARG A 19 3.70 5.06 13.34
C ARG A 19 2.49 4.42 14.01
N GLU A 20 2.38 4.48 15.34
CA GLU A 20 1.24 3.98 16.10
C GLU A 20 -0.03 4.78 15.77
N ALA A 21 0.05 6.11 15.67
CA ALA A 21 -1.06 6.96 15.25
C ALA A 21 -1.54 6.64 13.81
N GLU A 22 -0.62 6.33 12.89
CA GLU A 22 -1.01 5.86 11.55
C GLU A 22 -1.72 4.50 11.58
N ILE A 23 -1.24 3.56 12.40
CA ILE A 23 -1.85 2.23 12.55
C ILE A 23 -3.22 2.34 13.20
N GLU A 24 -3.40 3.18 14.23
CA GLU A 24 -4.70 3.41 14.84
C GLU A 24 -5.73 3.95 13.83
N LYS A 25 -5.30 4.89 12.98
CA LYS A 25 -6.19 5.52 12.01
C LYS A 25 -6.52 4.64 10.80
N TYR A 26 -5.55 3.87 10.30
CA TYR A 26 -5.66 3.16 9.01
C TYR A 26 -5.50 1.65 9.11
N SER A 27 -5.34 1.11 10.33
CA SER A 27 -4.99 -0.27 10.66
C SER A 27 -3.62 -0.74 10.13
N HIS A 28 -2.97 0.00 9.23
CA HIS A 28 -1.72 -0.39 8.57
C HIS A 28 -0.86 0.83 8.23
N PRO A 29 0.48 0.71 8.22
CA PRO A 29 1.37 1.81 7.83
C PRO A 29 1.10 2.28 6.39
N ILE A 30 1.02 3.59 6.20
CA ILE A 30 0.81 4.18 4.88
C ILE A 30 2.16 4.40 4.20
N CYS A 31 2.28 3.94 2.95
CA CYS A 31 3.41 4.25 2.09
C CYS A 31 3.06 5.41 1.15
N TYR A 32 3.53 6.61 1.48
CA TYR A 32 3.34 7.82 0.65
C TYR A 32 4.22 7.84 -0.61
N LYS A 33 5.28 7.02 -0.66
CA LYS A 33 6.19 6.89 -1.81
C LYS A 33 5.81 5.75 -2.76
N ARG A 34 4.56 5.26 -2.73
CA ARG A 34 4.14 4.21 -3.68
C ARG A 34 4.33 4.71 -5.10
N VAL A 35 4.93 3.88 -5.94
CA VAL A 35 5.05 4.13 -7.38
C VAL A 35 3.64 4.34 -7.93
N HIS A 36 3.38 5.54 -8.45
CA HIS A 36 2.12 5.84 -9.09
C HIS A 36 1.94 4.91 -10.31
N GLN A 37 0.94 4.04 -10.25
CA GLN A 37 0.65 3.14 -11.36
C GLN A 37 0.13 3.96 -12.55
N SER A 38 0.91 4.00 -13.63
CA SER A 38 0.45 4.64 -14.87
C SER A 38 -0.78 3.89 -15.40
N LYS A 39 -1.91 4.60 -15.49
CA LYS A 39 -3.17 4.07 -16.04
C LYS A 39 -2.96 3.39 -17.40
N LYS A 40 -2.13 3.96 -18.28
CA LYS A 40 -1.85 3.43 -19.63
C LYS A 40 -1.02 2.13 -19.63
N VAL A 41 -0.17 1.91 -18.64
CA VAL A 41 0.72 0.73 -18.59
C VAL A 41 0.10 -0.38 -17.75
N TYR A 42 -0.41 -0.05 -16.55
CA TYR A 42 -0.94 -1.02 -15.60
C TYR A 42 -2.37 -1.46 -15.96
N ASN A 43 -3.28 -0.50 -16.19
CA ASN A 43 -4.68 -0.83 -16.48
C ASN A 43 -4.90 -1.33 -17.90
N ARG A 44 -3.98 -1.09 -18.86
CA ARG A 44 -4.10 -1.64 -20.23
C ARG A 44 -4.07 -3.16 -20.26
N LYS A 45 -3.24 -3.80 -19.42
CA LYS A 45 -3.21 -5.27 -19.32
C LYS A 45 -4.49 -5.82 -18.69
N LYS A 46 -5.00 -5.17 -17.64
CA LYS A 46 -6.25 -5.53 -16.97
C LYS A 46 -7.47 -5.35 -17.89
N MET A 47 -7.52 -4.24 -18.63
CA MET A 47 -8.55 -3.96 -19.65
C MET A 47 -8.43 -4.86 -20.89
N LYS A 48 -7.24 -5.33 -21.27
CA LYS A 48 -7.08 -6.36 -22.30
C LYS A 48 -7.50 -7.76 -21.84
N ALA A 49 -7.58 -7.98 -20.53
CA ALA A 49 -7.97 -9.25 -19.93
C ALA A 49 -9.48 -9.32 -19.63
N GLY A 50 -10.14 -8.19 -19.37
CA GLY A 50 -11.60 -8.07 -19.36
C GLY A 50 -12.13 -7.95 -20.79
N ASP A 51 -13.19 -8.69 -21.10
CA ASP A 51 -13.91 -8.69 -22.39
C ASP A 51 -13.21 -9.37 -23.57
N LYS A 52 -12.42 -10.41 -23.31
CA LYS A 52 -12.38 -11.51 -24.29
C LYS A 52 -13.58 -12.39 -23.98
N ALA A 53 -14.73 -12.12 -24.61
CA ALA A 53 -15.72 -13.16 -24.85
C ALA A 53 -14.97 -14.29 -25.56
N LEU A 54 -14.54 -15.30 -24.78
CA LEU A 54 -13.81 -16.43 -25.33
C LEU A 54 -14.75 -17.07 -26.36
N PRO A 55 -14.33 -17.29 -27.61
CA PRO A 55 -15.19 -17.76 -28.70
C PRO A 55 -15.72 -19.19 -28.51
N PHE A 56 -15.52 -19.79 -27.34
CA PHE A 56 -15.89 -21.16 -27.01
C PHE A 56 -16.89 -21.28 -25.86
N PHE A 57 -17.41 -20.19 -25.30
CA PHE A 57 -18.57 -20.27 -24.41
C PHE A 57 -19.84 -20.42 -25.26
N ILE A 58 -19.97 -21.57 -25.91
CA ILE A 58 -21.27 -22.08 -26.38
C ILE A 58 -21.96 -22.59 -25.12
N GLN A 59 -22.93 -21.82 -24.62
CA GLN A 59 -23.90 -22.30 -23.65
C GLN A 59 -24.72 -23.38 -24.38
N PHE A 60 -24.44 -24.65 -24.11
CA PHE A 60 -25.36 -25.72 -24.52
C PHE A 60 -26.69 -25.47 -23.78
N ALA A 61 -27.73 -25.19 -24.56
CA ALA A 61 -29.11 -25.15 -24.10
C ALA A 61 -29.59 -26.57 -23.77
#